data_AF-A0A7D7VS99-F1
#
_entry.id   AF-A0A7D7VS99-F1
#
_cell.length_a   1.000
_cell.length_b   1.000
_cell.length_c   1.000
_cell.angle_alpha   90.00
_cell.angle_beta   90.00
_cell.angle_gamma   90.00
#
_symmetry.space_group_name_H-M   'P 1'
#
loop_
_entity.id
_entity.type
_entity.pdbx_description
1 polymer ?
#
loop_
_entity_poly.entity_id
_entity_poly.type
_entity_poly.pdbx_seq_one_letter_code
_entity_poly.pdbx_strand_id
1 'polypeptide(L)'
;MKERVGLYYEEDIIVAWFLSEIISSSTNEKITFEYTSHTINYPILGNNSLEIDPASNSAVKVQEYIIYPDISTKRVRRINLISNDVKISEVVFDSNKSRNDISGNALSKISVFQGNTLLKYFNVNIENVNNERIFLESIQEFSGDGLSSKPPYEFEYINENLLPGRMEYLADHWGYYSANGTEFPYLAQFPWRSAKSKEPSDYAMYGSLKKIVFPTGGLIRLNMN
;
A
#
# COMPACT_ATOMS: atom_id res chain seq x y z
N MET A 1 -22.42 37.64 -18.53
CA MET A 1 -21.94 36.66 -17.53
C MET A 1 -21.89 35.32 -18.26
N LYS A 2 -20.70 34.86 -18.65
CA LYS A 2 -20.53 33.63 -19.43
C LYS A 2 -20.56 32.43 -18.49
N GLU A 3 -21.56 31.57 -18.63
CA GLU A 3 -21.57 30.24 -18.04
C GLU A 3 -20.36 29.45 -18.54
N ARG A 4 -19.60 28.91 -17.58
CA ARG A 4 -18.58 27.90 -17.84
C ARG A 4 -19.28 26.55 -17.69
N VAL A 5 -19.77 26.02 -18.81
CA VAL A 5 -20.17 24.61 -18.91
C VAL A 5 -18.87 23.79 -18.86
N GLY A 6 -18.70 23.00 -17.81
CA GLY A 6 -17.57 22.10 -17.67
C GLY A 6 -17.64 21.03 -18.75
N LEU A 7 -16.69 21.05 -19.67
CA LEU A 7 -16.44 19.95 -20.58
C LEU A 7 -15.76 18.84 -19.76
N TYR A 8 -16.46 17.73 -19.55
CA TYR A 8 -15.86 16.50 -19.05
C TYR A 8 -14.84 16.04 -20.10
N TYR A 9 -13.56 16.07 -19.74
CA TYR A 9 -12.53 15.41 -20.54
C TYR A 9 -12.67 13.89 -20.30
N GLU A 10 -13.29 13.18 -21.24
CA GLU A 10 -13.17 11.71 -21.39
C GLU A 10 -11.80 11.35 -22.02
N GLU A 11 -10.71 11.89 -21.48
CA GLU A 11 -9.41 11.32 -21.79
C GLU A 11 -9.08 10.32 -20.68
N ASP A 12 -8.95 9.04 -21.07
CA ASP A 12 -8.41 8.00 -20.21
C ASP A 12 -7.03 8.44 -19.73
N ILE A 13 -6.97 9.03 -18.53
CA ILE A 13 -5.70 9.44 -17.92
C ILE A 13 -4.92 8.16 -17.66
N ILE A 14 -3.80 7.99 -18.38
CA ILE A 14 -2.85 6.91 -18.11
C ILE A 14 -2.18 7.22 -16.78
N VAL A 15 -2.74 6.69 -15.70
CA VAL A 15 -2.22 6.86 -14.33
C VAL A 15 -1.09 5.89 -13.98
N ALA A 16 -0.81 4.88 -14.83
CA ALA A 16 0.25 3.91 -14.61
C ALA A 16 0.81 3.35 -15.92
N TRP A 17 2.14 3.19 -15.97
CA TRP A 17 2.84 2.53 -17.06
C TRP A 17 3.15 1.08 -16.66
N PHE A 18 2.69 0.12 -17.47
CA PHE A 18 2.95 -1.31 -17.28
C PHE A 18 3.99 -1.76 -18.29
N LEU A 19 5.08 -2.37 -17.82
CA LEU A 19 6.09 -2.97 -18.69
C LEU A 19 5.49 -4.21 -19.36
N SER A 20 5.56 -4.31 -20.68
CA SER A 20 5.21 -5.53 -21.41
C SER A 20 6.41 -6.47 -21.57
N GLU A 21 7.57 -5.90 -21.88
CA GLU A 21 8.80 -6.63 -22.15
C GLU A 21 10.08 -5.84 -21.86
N ILE A 22 11.17 -6.55 -21.62
CA ILE A 22 12.54 -6.04 -21.58
C ILE A 22 13.37 -6.97 -22.47
N ILE A 23 14.02 -6.42 -23.49
CA ILE A 23 14.81 -7.19 -24.46
C ILE A 23 16.29 -6.96 -24.22
N SER A 24 17.07 -8.02 -24.23
CA SER A 24 18.53 -7.93 -24.20
C SER A 24 19.06 -7.38 -25.51
N SER A 25 20.00 -6.42 -25.44
CA SER A 25 20.65 -5.86 -26.63
C SER A 25 21.74 -6.76 -27.22
N SER A 26 22.17 -7.78 -26.47
CA SER A 26 23.32 -8.64 -26.82
C SER A 26 22.97 -10.12 -26.94
N THR A 27 21.82 -10.54 -26.42
CA THR A 27 21.34 -11.93 -26.47
C THR A 27 19.94 -11.97 -27.05
N ASN A 28 19.51 -13.12 -27.59
CA ASN A 28 18.13 -13.30 -28.07
C ASN A 28 17.18 -13.64 -26.90
N GLU A 29 17.36 -12.93 -25.78
CA GLU A 29 16.61 -13.13 -24.55
C GLU A 29 15.71 -11.93 -24.28
N LYS A 30 14.52 -12.22 -23.76
CA LYS A 30 13.57 -11.21 -23.32
C LYS A 30 12.88 -11.64 -22.05
N ILE A 31 12.57 -10.66 -21.22
CA ILE A 31 11.68 -10.79 -20.06
C ILE A 31 10.31 -10.29 -20.51
N THR A 32 9.24 -11.03 -20.24
CA THR A 32 7.86 -10.57 -20.47
C THR A 32 7.06 -10.56 -19.18
N PHE A 33 6.08 -9.66 -19.10
CA PHE A 33 5.22 -9.48 -17.92
C PHE A 33 3.77 -9.79 -18.28
N GLU A 34 3.15 -10.69 -17.52
CA GLU A 34 1.72 -10.96 -17.61
C GLU A 34 1.01 -10.36 -16.40
N TYR A 35 -0.04 -9.59 -16.67
CA TYR A 35 -0.84 -8.96 -15.63
C TYR A 35 -2.23 -9.60 -15.54
N THR A 36 -2.83 -9.54 -14.37
CA THR A 36 -4.24 -9.85 -14.15
C THR A 36 -4.99 -8.58 -13.74
N SER A 37 -6.20 -8.40 -14.27
CA SER A 37 -7.09 -7.33 -13.83
C SER A 37 -7.54 -7.57 -12.39
N HIS A 38 -7.64 -6.50 -11.63
CA HIS A 38 -8.04 -6.55 -10.24
C HIS A 38 -8.86 -5.31 -9.91
N THR A 39 -10.03 -5.50 -9.32
CA THR A 39 -10.90 -4.41 -8.89
C THR A 39 -10.95 -4.41 -7.37
N ILE A 40 -10.72 -3.24 -6.77
CA ILE A 40 -10.76 -3.01 -5.33
C ILE A 40 -11.94 -2.09 -5.05
N ASN A 41 -12.74 -2.45 -4.06
CA ASN A 41 -13.70 -1.54 -3.48
C ASN A 41 -13.02 -0.82 -2.31
N TYR A 42 -12.73 0.48 -2.48
CA TYR A 42 -11.87 1.22 -1.56
C TYR A 42 -12.67 2.29 -0.79
N PRO A 43 -12.76 2.23 0.55
CA PRO A 43 -13.48 3.24 1.31
C PRO A 43 -12.75 4.59 1.24
N ILE A 44 -13.47 5.63 0.81
CA ILE A 44 -13.03 7.02 0.88
C ILE A 44 -14.07 7.83 1.64
N LEU A 45 -13.64 8.94 2.24
CA LEU A 45 -14.57 9.90 2.79
C LEU A 45 -15.12 10.76 1.66
N GLY A 46 -16.43 10.67 1.46
CA GLY A 46 -17.15 11.42 0.43
C GLY A 46 -17.24 12.90 0.75
N ASN A 47 -17.20 13.24 2.03
CA ASN A 47 -17.12 14.62 2.48
C ASN A 47 -16.24 14.71 3.72
N ASN A 48 -15.28 15.62 3.65
CA ASN A 48 -14.50 16.08 4.78
C ASN A 48 -14.31 17.59 4.64
N SER A 49 -15.34 18.34 5.02
CA SER A 49 -15.34 19.78 4.93
C SER A 49 -15.85 20.43 6.21
N LEU A 50 -15.36 21.65 6.44
CA LEU A 50 -15.80 22.52 7.50
C LEU A 50 -16.58 23.66 6.84
N GLU A 51 -17.87 23.77 7.14
CA GLU A 51 -18.67 24.91 6.74
C GLU A 51 -18.46 26.03 7.75
N ILE A 52 -18.15 27.22 7.24
CA ILE A 52 -17.91 28.41 8.04
C ILE A 52 -19.00 29.42 7.70
N ASP A 53 -19.72 29.88 8.73
CA ASP A 53 -20.65 30.99 8.62
C ASP A 53 -20.09 32.21 9.37
N PRO A 54 -19.55 33.21 8.63
CA PRO A 54 -19.02 34.42 9.23
C PRO A 54 -20.08 35.28 9.93
N ALA A 55 -21.35 35.21 9.51
CA ALA A 55 -22.42 36.05 10.05
C ALA A 55 -22.83 35.59 11.46
N SER A 56 -22.91 34.28 11.66
CA SER A 56 -23.14 33.69 12.99
C SER A 56 -21.85 33.42 13.78
N ASN A 57 -20.69 33.74 13.19
CA ASN A 57 -19.38 33.41 13.73
C ASN A 57 -19.32 31.93 14.15
N SER A 58 -19.70 31.02 13.25
CA SER A 58 -19.80 29.59 13.54
C SER A 58 -19.05 28.74 12.51
N ALA A 59 -18.63 27.55 12.93
CA ALA A 59 -17.99 26.57 12.07
C ALA A 59 -18.51 25.18 12.43
N VAL A 60 -19.09 24.47 11.45
CA VAL A 60 -19.71 23.16 11.66
C VAL A 60 -19.09 22.17 10.68
N LYS A 61 -18.70 21.00 11.20
CA LYS A 61 -18.24 19.90 10.35
C LYS A 61 -19.45 19.39 9.56
N VAL A 62 -19.33 19.38 8.24
CA VAL A 62 -20.39 18.82 7.40
C VAL A 62 -20.45 17.30 7.63
N GLN A 63 -21.66 16.73 7.63
CA GLN A 63 -21.86 15.31 7.90
C GLN A 63 -20.97 14.46 6.98
N GLU A 64 -20.20 13.57 7.61
CA GLU A 64 -19.37 12.61 6.90
C GLU A 64 -20.21 11.45 6.37
N TYR A 65 -19.83 10.97 5.20
CA TYR A 65 -20.31 9.71 4.68
C TYR A 65 -19.16 9.00 3.96
N ILE A 66 -19.18 7.67 4.02
CA ILE A 66 -18.19 6.83 3.34
C ILE A 66 -18.73 6.47 1.96
N ILE A 67 -17.92 6.66 0.93
CA ILE A 67 -18.17 6.18 -0.42
C ILE A 67 -17.22 5.01 -0.67
N TYR A 68 -17.68 4.06 -1.47
CA TYR A 68 -16.95 2.87 -1.85
C TYR A 68 -16.77 2.81 -3.37
N PRO A 69 -15.92 3.66 -3.98
CA PRO A 69 -15.60 3.57 -5.39
C PRO A 69 -14.90 2.23 -5.72
N ASP A 70 -15.24 1.72 -6.91
CA ASP A 70 -14.51 0.61 -7.51
C ASP A 70 -13.30 1.15 -8.28
N ILE A 71 -12.11 0.75 -7.83
CA ILE A 71 -10.84 1.09 -8.46
C ILE A 71 -10.36 -0.14 -9.22
N SER A 72 -10.38 -0.05 -10.55
CA SER A 72 -9.84 -1.09 -11.43
C SER A 72 -8.36 -0.87 -11.70
N THR A 73 -7.54 -1.89 -11.46
CA THR A 73 -6.09 -1.89 -11.63
C THR A 73 -5.59 -3.22 -12.19
N LYS A 74 -4.28 -3.33 -12.42
CA LYS A 74 -3.61 -4.56 -12.86
C LYS A 74 -2.53 -4.94 -11.87
N ARG A 75 -2.36 -6.25 -11.65
CA ARG A 75 -1.29 -6.82 -10.81
C ARG A 75 -0.44 -7.76 -11.65
N VAL A 76 0.87 -7.73 -11.44
CA VAL A 76 1.76 -8.72 -12.06
C VAL A 76 1.37 -10.09 -11.56
N ARG A 77 1.08 -10.99 -12.49
CA ARG A 77 0.77 -12.41 -12.23
C ARG A 77 1.99 -13.28 -12.51
N ARG A 78 2.69 -12.98 -13.61
CA ARG A 78 3.87 -13.74 -14.05
C ARG A 78 4.93 -12.84 -14.65
N ILE A 79 6.18 -13.26 -14.49
CA ILE A 79 7.33 -12.75 -15.22
C ILE A 79 7.99 -13.94 -15.89
N ASN A 80 8.11 -13.92 -17.21
CA ASN A 80 8.71 -15.00 -17.98
C ASN A 80 10.08 -14.58 -18.49
N LEU A 81 11.05 -15.49 -18.43
CA LEU A 81 12.29 -15.38 -19.20
C LEU A 81 12.16 -16.25 -20.44
N ILE A 82 12.38 -15.64 -21.60
CA ILE A 82 12.28 -16.25 -22.91
C ILE A 82 13.65 -16.17 -23.58
N SER A 83 14.11 -17.27 -24.16
CA SER A 83 15.34 -17.34 -24.96
C SER A 83 15.02 -18.05 -26.27
N ASN A 84 15.38 -17.47 -27.40
CA ASN A 84 15.05 -18.00 -28.73
C ASN A 84 13.55 -18.34 -28.89
N ASP A 85 12.69 -17.43 -28.43
CA ASP A 85 11.22 -17.56 -28.42
C ASP A 85 10.65 -18.75 -27.63
N VAL A 86 11.47 -19.40 -26.81
CA VAL A 86 11.03 -20.46 -25.87
C VAL A 86 11.09 -19.93 -24.44
N LYS A 87 10.00 -20.12 -23.68
CA LYS A 87 9.99 -19.83 -22.24
C LYS A 87 10.91 -20.81 -21.51
N ILE A 88 11.95 -20.29 -20.88
CA ILE A 88 12.95 -21.10 -20.15
C ILE A 88 12.82 -20.99 -18.63
N SER A 89 12.22 -19.92 -18.11
CA SER A 89 11.97 -19.76 -16.67
C SER A 89 10.77 -18.85 -16.44
N GLU A 90 10.17 -18.96 -15.25
CA GLU A 90 8.99 -18.19 -14.87
C GLU A 90 9.00 -17.87 -13.38
N VAL A 91 8.55 -16.66 -13.03
CA VAL A 91 8.21 -16.26 -11.66
C VAL A 91 6.71 -16.04 -11.59
N VAL A 92 6.03 -16.72 -10.66
CA VAL A 92 4.57 -16.66 -10.47
C VAL A 92 4.25 -15.99 -9.13
N PHE A 93 3.27 -15.08 -9.14
CA PHE A 93 2.82 -14.34 -7.97
C PHE A 93 1.40 -14.76 -7.58
N ASP A 94 1.24 -15.37 -6.41
CA ASP A 94 -0.05 -15.81 -5.89
C ASP A 94 -0.53 -14.88 -4.76
N SER A 95 -1.73 -14.32 -4.91
CA SER A 95 -2.35 -13.42 -3.93
C SER A 95 -3.57 -14.06 -3.28
N ASN A 96 -3.36 -14.90 -2.27
CA ASN A 96 -4.42 -15.67 -1.61
C ASN A 96 -4.66 -15.30 -0.14
N LYS A 97 -3.88 -14.38 0.42
CA LYS A 97 -4.05 -13.95 1.81
C LYS A 97 -5.10 -12.86 1.89
N SER A 98 -6.20 -13.11 2.61
CA SER A 98 -7.26 -12.10 2.79
C SER A 98 -6.71 -10.84 3.44
N ARG A 99 -7.17 -9.70 2.93
CA ARG A 99 -7.00 -8.40 3.57
C ARG A 99 -8.23 -8.08 4.39
N ASN A 100 -8.04 -7.36 5.48
CA ASN A 100 -9.16 -6.84 6.27
C ASN A 100 -9.46 -5.38 5.91
N ASP A 101 -8.47 -4.62 5.45
CA ASP A 101 -8.62 -3.18 5.21
C ASP A 101 -9.42 -2.82 3.95
N ILE A 102 -9.51 -3.74 3.00
CA ILE A 102 -10.23 -3.59 1.73
C ILE A 102 -10.71 -4.96 1.25
N SER A 103 -11.63 -4.97 0.29
CA SER A 103 -11.96 -6.20 -0.43
C SER A 103 -10.77 -6.70 -1.27
N GLY A 104 -10.50 -8.00 -1.19
CA GLY A 104 -9.49 -8.69 -2.00
C GLY A 104 -8.36 -9.31 -1.19
N ASN A 105 -7.36 -9.81 -1.90
CA ASN A 105 -6.24 -10.55 -1.32
C ASN A 105 -4.92 -9.80 -1.50
N ALA A 106 -4.00 -10.00 -0.59
CA ALA A 106 -2.59 -9.63 -0.70
C ALA A 106 -1.74 -10.79 -1.23
N LEU A 107 -0.53 -10.46 -1.67
CA LEU A 107 0.48 -11.43 -2.08
C LEU A 107 0.79 -12.40 -0.92
N SER A 108 0.77 -13.69 -1.21
CA SER A 108 1.02 -14.76 -0.24
C SER A 108 2.18 -15.67 -0.64
N LYS A 109 2.48 -15.77 -1.94
CA LYS A 109 3.53 -16.67 -2.43
C LYS A 109 4.17 -16.15 -3.71
N ILE A 110 5.48 -16.33 -3.83
CA ILE A 110 6.25 -16.11 -5.06
C ILE A 110 6.94 -17.42 -5.42
N SER A 111 6.67 -17.97 -6.59
CA SER A 111 7.21 -19.26 -7.03
C SER A 111 8.15 -19.07 -8.22
N VAL A 112 9.32 -19.72 -8.20
CA VAL A 112 10.34 -19.60 -9.27
C VAL A 112 10.52 -20.96 -9.96
N PHE A 113 10.30 -20.98 -11.26
CA PHE A 113 10.35 -22.17 -12.11
C PHE A 113 11.47 -22.08 -13.14
N GLN A 114 12.04 -23.24 -13.46
CA GLN A 114 12.87 -23.45 -14.66
C GLN A 114 12.20 -24.52 -15.51
N GLY A 115 11.78 -24.15 -16.72
CA GLY A 115 10.81 -24.95 -17.49
C GLY A 115 9.56 -25.21 -16.66
N ASN A 116 9.24 -26.50 -16.43
CA ASN A 116 8.10 -26.92 -15.61
C ASN A 116 8.48 -27.30 -14.17
N THR A 117 9.76 -27.21 -13.81
CA THR A 117 10.25 -27.60 -12.49
C THR A 117 10.22 -26.39 -11.56
N LEU A 118 9.51 -26.51 -10.43
CA LEU A 118 9.59 -25.54 -9.35
C LEU A 118 10.97 -25.65 -8.70
N LEU A 119 11.77 -24.59 -8.76
CA LEU A 119 13.11 -24.57 -8.15
C LEU A 119 13.04 -24.20 -6.68
N LYS A 120 12.25 -23.18 -6.37
CA LYS A 120 12.04 -22.65 -5.02
C LYS A 120 10.80 -21.77 -4.97
N TYR A 121 10.33 -21.50 -3.77
CA TYR A 121 9.29 -20.52 -3.54
C TYR A 121 9.53 -19.74 -2.26
N PHE A 122 8.87 -18.60 -2.18
CA PHE A 122 8.87 -17.72 -1.02
C PHE A 122 7.44 -17.65 -0.49
N ASN A 123 7.25 -18.02 0.76
CA ASN A 123 6.02 -17.69 1.47
C ASN A 123 6.13 -16.26 1.99
N VAL A 124 5.10 -15.46 1.72
CA VAL A 124 4.99 -14.07 2.16
C VAL A 124 3.93 -14.02 3.25
N ASN A 125 4.37 -13.84 4.49
CA ASN A 125 3.50 -13.76 5.64
C ASN A 125 3.20 -12.31 5.93
N ILE A 126 1.92 -11.96 5.86
CA ILE A 126 1.43 -10.65 6.27
C ILE A 126 0.47 -10.80 7.45
N GLU A 127 0.49 -9.80 8.30
CA GLU A 127 -0.41 -9.66 9.43
C GLU A 127 -1.34 -8.47 9.20
N ASN A 128 -2.61 -8.64 9.60
CA ASN A 128 -3.54 -7.52 9.71
C ASN A 128 -3.43 -7.00 11.14
N VAL A 129 -2.76 -5.88 11.32
CA VAL A 129 -2.59 -5.20 12.60
C VAL A 129 -3.70 -4.16 12.75
N ASN A 130 -4.04 -3.79 14.00
CA ASN A 130 -5.05 -2.81 14.42
C ASN A 130 -5.57 -1.86 13.33
N ASN A 131 -6.89 -1.73 13.26
CA ASN A 131 -7.59 -1.01 12.20
C ASN A 131 -7.29 -1.54 10.79
N GLU A 132 -7.05 -2.85 10.72
CA GLU A 132 -7.05 -3.67 9.51
C GLU A 132 -5.85 -3.45 8.57
N ARG A 133 -4.86 -2.65 8.98
CA ARG A 133 -3.67 -2.35 8.18
C ARG A 133 -2.81 -3.60 8.02
N ILE A 134 -2.31 -3.82 6.81
CA ILE A 134 -1.42 -4.95 6.53
C ILE A 134 0.05 -4.58 6.74
N PHE A 135 0.77 -5.46 7.43
CA PHE A 135 2.22 -5.38 7.62
C PHE A 135 2.88 -6.68 7.15
N LEU A 136 4.08 -6.58 6.59
CA LEU A 136 4.86 -7.75 6.20
C LEU A 136 5.57 -8.29 7.43
N GLU A 137 5.20 -9.48 7.90
CA GLU A 137 5.80 -10.09 9.09
C GLU A 137 7.07 -10.84 8.73
N SER A 138 7.01 -11.68 7.69
CA SER A 138 8.15 -12.46 7.24
C SER A 138 8.09 -12.89 5.79
N ILE A 139 9.26 -13.20 5.23
CA ILE A 139 9.43 -13.89 3.95
C ILE A 139 10.33 -15.10 4.18
N GLN A 140 9.83 -16.29 3.86
CA GLN A 140 10.60 -17.52 4.03
C GLN A 140 10.79 -18.26 2.70
N GLU A 141 12.05 -18.61 2.41
CA GLU A 141 12.42 -19.38 1.21
C GLU A 141 12.38 -20.89 1.50
N PHE A 142 11.79 -21.63 0.57
CA PHE A 142 11.73 -23.09 0.56
C PHE A 142 12.28 -23.64 -0.75
N SER A 143 12.89 -24.83 -0.71
CA SER A 143 13.17 -25.59 -1.94
C SER A 143 11.88 -25.93 -2.67
N GLY A 144 11.97 -26.21 -3.97
CA GLY A 144 10.80 -26.50 -4.79
C GLY A 144 9.99 -27.72 -4.36
N ASP A 145 10.64 -28.69 -3.71
CA ASP A 145 10.00 -29.87 -3.10
C ASP A 145 9.44 -29.60 -1.70
N GLY A 146 9.71 -28.42 -1.12
CA GLY A 146 9.31 -28.04 0.23
C GLY A 146 10.04 -28.78 1.36
N LEU A 147 11.01 -29.64 1.06
CA LEU A 147 11.69 -30.48 2.06
C LEU A 147 12.78 -29.72 2.82
N SER A 148 13.31 -28.65 2.24
CA SER A 148 14.28 -27.77 2.87
C SER A 148 13.79 -26.34 2.88
N SER A 149 14.16 -25.60 3.93
CA SER A 149 13.86 -24.18 4.04
C SER A 149 15.03 -23.43 4.62
N LYS A 150 15.13 -22.15 4.27
CA LYS A 150 15.99 -21.22 5.00
C LYS A 150 15.21 -20.61 6.15
N PRO A 151 15.88 -20.15 7.22
CA PRO A 151 15.24 -19.28 8.19
C PRO A 151 14.63 -18.05 7.49
N PRO A 152 13.54 -17.48 8.01
CA PRO A 152 12.87 -16.36 7.38
C PRO A 152 13.70 -15.07 7.45
N TYR A 153 13.39 -14.14 6.55
CA TYR A 153 13.51 -12.72 6.85
C TYR A 153 12.35 -12.34 7.75
N GLU A 154 12.62 -11.63 8.85
CA GLU A 154 11.58 -11.14 9.77
C GLU A 154 11.65 -9.62 9.87
N PHE A 155 10.49 -8.98 9.91
CA PHE A 155 10.37 -7.52 9.93
C PHE A 155 9.65 -7.08 11.21
N GLU A 156 10.18 -6.04 11.85
CA GLU A 156 9.54 -5.41 13.02
C GLU A 156 9.30 -3.94 12.69
N TYR A 157 8.16 -3.42 13.12
CA TYR A 157 7.77 -2.03 12.92
C TYR A 157 7.73 -1.27 14.24
N ILE A 158 7.65 0.05 14.17
CA ILE A 158 7.49 0.88 15.36
C ILE A 158 6.01 1.03 15.68
N ASN A 159 5.53 0.42 16.75
CA ASN A 159 4.20 0.66 17.32
C ASN A 159 3.08 0.64 16.26
N GLU A 160 3.15 -0.29 15.31
CA GLU A 160 2.19 -0.50 14.23
C GLU A 160 0.76 -0.68 14.74
N ASN A 161 0.62 -1.27 15.93
CA ASN A 161 -0.64 -1.46 16.63
C ASN A 161 -1.22 -0.17 17.21
N LEU A 162 -0.44 0.90 17.35
CA LEU A 162 -0.90 2.20 17.85
C LEU A 162 -1.23 3.19 16.73
N LEU A 163 -1.14 2.76 15.47
CA LEU A 163 -1.58 3.59 14.35
C LEU A 163 -3.09 3.80 14.40
N PRO A 164 -3.56 5.02 14.07
CA PRO A 164 -4.97 5.32 14.02
C PRO A 164 -5.65 4.57 12.88
N GLY A 165 -6.97 4.54 12.93
CA GLY A 165 -7.81 3.99 11.89
C GLY A 165 -7.47 4.57 10.53
N ARG A 166 -7.61 3.79 9.45
CA ARG A 166 -7.37 4.30 8.08
C ARG A 166 -8.25 5.50 7.73
N MET A 167 -9.40 5.61 8.40
CA MET A 167 -10.39 6.68 8.24
C MET A 167 -10.38 7.69 9.40
N GLU A 168 -9.44 7.58 10.35
CA GLU A 168 -9.32 8.50 11.46
C GLU A 168 -8.35 9.65 11.13
N TYR A 169 -8.75 10.88 11.46
CA TYR A 169 -7.96 12.08 11.19
C TYR A 169 -7.14 12.53 12.39
N LEU A 170 -6.12 11.75 12.69
CA LEU A 170 -5.07 12.08 13.65
C LEU A 170 -3.77 12.37 12.90
N ALA A 171 -3.74 13.44 12.12
CA ALA A 171 -2.60 13.75 11.26
C ALA A 171 -2.07 15.17 11.46
N ASP A 172 -0.77 15.34 11.27
CA ASP A 172 -0.07 16.63 11.23
C ASP A 172 -0.25 17.36 9.88
N HIS A 173 0.49 18.45 9.66
CA HIS A 173 0.48 19.22 8.41
C HIS A 173 0.97 18.43 7.17
N TRP A 174 1.77 17.39 7.37
CA TRP A 174 2.34 16.58 6.28
C TRP A 174 1.62 15.24 6.11
N GLY A 175 0.60 14.97 6.93
CA GLY A 175 -0.19 13.75 6.87
C GLY A 175 0.39 12.61 7.71
N TYR A 176 1.44 12.84 8.49
CA TYR A 176 1.96 11.83 9.42
C TYR A 176 1.09 11.75 10.67
N TYR A 177 1.10 10.58 11.31
CA TYR A 177 0.34 10.37 12.53
C TYR A 177 0.81 11.33 13.63
N SER A 178 -0.15 12.02 14.24
CA SER A 178 0.05 12.81 15.45
C SER A 178 -1.10 12.54 16.40
N ALA A 179 -0.80 12.14 17.64
CA ALA A 179 -1.84 11.92 18.67
C ALA A 179 -2.62 13.21 18.99
N ASN A 180 -1.98 14.36 18.78
CA ASN A 180 -2.60 15.67 18.86
C ASN A 180 -3.04 16.19 17.48
N GLY A 181 -2.92 15.39 16.43
CA GLY A 181 -3.40 15.71 15.10
C GLY A 181 -4.89 15.99 15.11
N THR A 182 -5.30 16.80 14.15
CA THR A 182 -6.69 17.14 13.88
C THR A 182 -6.90 17.04 12.38
N GLU A 183 -8.14 16.91 11.96
CA GLU A 183 -8.51 16.92 10.54
C GLU A 183 -8.27 18.28 9.90
N PHE A 184 -8.67 19.34 10.60
CA PHE A 184 -8.66 20.71 10.12
C PHE A 184 -7.71 21.58 10.96
N PRO A 185 -7.00 22.55 10.34
CA PRO A 185 -6.12 23.45 11.05
C PRO A 185 -6.88 24.34 12.05
N TYR A 186 -6.14 24.90 13.00
CA TYR A 186 -6.65 25.94 13.89
C TYR A 186 -7.02 27.19 13.10
N LEU A 187 -8.15 27.80 13.44
CA LEU A 187 -8.62 29.05 12.86
C LEU A 187 -8.80 30.05 13.99
N ALA A 188 -7.96 31.09 14.04
CA ALA A 188 -7.97 32.11 15.09
C ALA A 188 -9.32 32.84 15.22
N GLN A 189 -10.09 32.89 14.13
CA GLN A 189 -11.43 33.48 14.08
C GLN A 189 -12.48 32.65 14.86
N PHE A 190 -12.20 31.36 15.11
CA PHE A 190 -13.10 30.42 15.79
C PHE A 190 -12.43 29.73 16.99
N PRO A 191 -12.01 30.50 18.03
CA PRO A 191 -11.15 30.01 19.11
C PRO A 191 -11.80 28.99 20.05
N TRP A 192 -13.13 28.92 20.13
CA TRP A 192 -13.84 27.87 20.91
C TRP A 192 -13.70 26.48 20.27
N ARG A 193 -13.37 26.42 18.98
CA ARG A 193 -12.87 25.19 18.38
C ARG A 193 -11.43 25.05 18.84
N SER A 194 -11.25 24.44 20.01
CA SER A 194 -9.95 24.00 20.52
C SER A 194 -9.37 23.00 19.51
N ALA A 195 -8.80 23.52 18.43
CA ALA A 195 -8.24 22.70 17.38
C ALA A 195 -6.93 22.19 17.95
N LYS A 196 -6.83 20.86 18.00
CA LYS A 196 -5.58 20.22 18.37
C LYS A 196 -4.50 20.61 17.35
N SER A 197 -3.25 20.43 17.74
CA SER A 197 -2.10 20.84 16.95
C SER A 197 -2.02 20.09 15.63
N LYS A 198 -1.69 20.78 14.53
CA LYS A 198 -1.22 20.12 13.30
C LYS A 198 0.30 19.99 13.29
N GLU A 199 0.98 20.34 14.38
CA GLU A 199 2.43 20.20 14.49
C GLU A 199 2.86 18.72 14.44
N PRO A 200 4.06 18.47 13.89
CA PRO A 200 4.66 17.14 13.87
C PRO A 200 4.86 16.61 15.29
N SER A 201 4.94 15.28 15.41
CA SER A 201 5.17 14.62 16.69
C SER A 201 5.98 13.35 16.52
N ASP A 202 6.51 12.81 17.61
CA ASP A 202 7.25 11.55 17.60
C ASP A 202 6.39 10.36 17.12
N TYR A 203 5.06 10.50 17.10
CA TYR A 203 4.13 9.52 16.54
C TYR A 203 4.25 9.35 15.02
N ALA A 204 4.89 10.31 14.32
CA ALA A 204 5.10 10.27 12.88
C ALA A 204 5.88 9.03 12.43
N MET A 205 6.70 8.46 13.32
CA MET A 205 7.51 7.28 13.03
C MET A 205 6.73 5.96 13.11
N TYR A 206 5.49 5.97 13.61
CA TYR A 206 4.72 4.73 13.84
C TYR A 206 4.43 4.02 12.52
N GLY A 207 4.47 2.68 12.54
CA GLY A 207 4.38 1.81 11.36
C GLY A 207 5.60 1.81 10.45
N SER A 208 6.63 2.62 10.74
CA SER A 208 7.88 2.56 9.98
C SER A 208 8.68 1.32 10.35
N LEU A 209 9.46 0.82 9.39
CA LEU A 209 10.32 -0.35 9.59
C LEU A 209 11.41 -0.04 10.64
N LYS A 210 11.48 -0.87 11.67
CA LYS A 210 12.40 -0.74 12.80
C LYS A 210 13.58 -1.70 12.69
N LYS A 211 13.31 -2.94 12.27
CA LYS A 211 14.29 -4.03 12.30
C LYS A 211 14.05 -5.00 11.15
N ILE A 212 15.15 -5.52 10.60
CA ILE A 212 15.14 -6.69 9.71
C ILE A 212 16.06 -7.74 10.33
N VAL A 213 15.55 -8.96 10.53
CA VAL A 213 16.38 -10.14 10.84
C VAL A 213 16.61 -10.90 9.54
N PHE A 214 17.85 -11.28 9.28
CA PHE A 214 18.25 -12.01 8.08
C PHE A 214 18.23 -13.52 8.32
N PRO A 215 18.06 -14.34 7.26
CA PRO A 215 18.16 -15.79 7.35
C PRO A 215 19.48 -16.32 7.96
N THR A 216 20.54 -15.51 7.90
CA THR A 216 21.86 -15.83 8.46
C THR A 216 21.98 -15.57 9.96
N GLY A 217 20.93 -15.03 10.60
CA GLY A 217 20.92 -14.63 12.01
C GLY A 217 21.44 -13.20 12.26
N GLY A 218 21.99 -12.53 11.24
CA GLY A 218 22.32 -11.11 11.32
C GLY A 218 21.08 -10.23 11.44
N LEU A 219 21.24 -8.99 11.88
CA LEU A 219 20.14 -8.02 11.91
C LEU A 219 20.60 -6.61 11.51
N ILE A 220 19.66 -5.83 10.97
CA ILE A 220 19.79 -4.38 10.81
C ILE A 220 18.72 -3.73 11.66
N ARG A 221 19.12 -2.69 12.42
CA ARG A 221 18.19 -1.77 13.08
C ARG A 221 18.24 -0.44 12.36
N LEU A 222 17.07 0.10 12.06
CA LEU A 222 16.93 1.43 11.48
C LEU A 222 16.71 2.39 12.64
N ASN A 223 17.74 3.19 12.93
CA ASN A 223 17.63 4.25 13.91
C ASN A 223 16.94 5.44 13.25
N MET A 224 15.85 5.90 13.83
CA MET A 224 15.24 7.19 13.49
C MET A 224 15.60 8.16 14.60
N ASN A 225 16.39 9.18 14.25
CA ASN A 225 16.76 10.30 15.11
C ASN A 225 15.87 11.50 14.81
#